data_AF-A0A3D5R280-F1
#
_entry.id   AF-A0A3D5R280-F1
#
_cell.length_a   1.000
_cell.length_b   1.000
_cell.length_c   1.000
_cell.angle_alpha   90.00
_cell.angle_beta   90.00
_cell.angle_gamma   90.00
#
_symmetry.space_group_name_H-M   'P 1'
#
loop_
_entity.id
_entity.type
_entity.pdbx_description
1 polymer ?
#
loop_
_entity_poly.entity_id
_entity_poly.type
_entity_poly.pdbx_seq_one_letter_code
_entity_poly.pdbx_strand_id
1 'polypeptide(L)'
;LVSPGHPILIDKFLEDAIEVDVDAISDGTTTVVAGIMEHIEEAGIHSGDSACILPSLTISTPLLELIEKQTRMLAAELGVIGLMNIQYAIKNGTLYVLEVNPRASRTVPFVSKAIGVPLAKLATKVMLGKSLQELGFTQTIIPKHVSVKEAVFPFNRFPGVDIILGPEMKSTGEVMGIDYSFGLAFAKSQMATGFKMPTSGSVFISVHDCHKAGIVEVAGSLFQCGFKILATAGTAKYLNRSGIGAIPVNKVSEGRPHVVDFIKNGEIQMIINTSVGRKSSEDAYLIRHGALAYNIIYTTTLAGARALSEAAKALIEEDWGVCPLQEYYKK
;
A
#
# COMPACT_ATOMS: atom_id res chain seq x y z
N LEU A 1 -4.04 17.79 -22.81
CA LEU A 1 -5.25 18.01 -23.64
C LEU A 1 -6.44 18.05 -22.69
N VAL A 2 -7.17 19.16 -22.63
CA VAL A 2 -8.39 19.29 -21.82
C VAL A 2 -9.54 18.73 -22.64
N SER A 3 -10.36 17.85 -22.06
CA SER A 3 -11.58 17.38 -22.72
C SER A 3 -12.58 18.55 -22.80
N PRO A 4 -13.02 18.99 -23.99
CA PRO A 4 -13.96 20.09 -24.12
C PRO A 4 -15.23 19.84 -23.29
N GLY A 5 -15.67 20.84 -22.52
CA GLY A 5 -16.89 20.76 -21.71
C GLY A 5 -16.73 20.13 -20.32
N HIS A 6 -15.53 19.70 -19.93
CA HIS A 6 -15.28 19.18 -18.57
C HIS A 6 -14.49 20.22 -17.75
N PRO A 7 -14.93 20.58 -16.52
CA PRO A 7 -14.22 21.52 -15.68
C PRO A 7 -12.86 20.96 -15.26
N ILE A 8 -11.88 21.84 -15.09
CA ILE A 8 -10.61 21.49 -14.44
C ILE A 8 -10.83 21.61 -12.93
N LEU A 9 -10.67 20.50 -12.22
CA LEU A 9 -10.74 20.46 -10.77
C LEU A 9 -9.41 20.92 -10.17
N ILE A 10 -9.49 21.76 -9.14
CA ILE A 10 -8.33 22.24 -8.37
C ILE A 10 -8.62 21.92 -6.91
N ASP A 11 -7.89 20.94 -6.39
CA ASP A 11 -8.09 20.41 -5.05
C ASP A 11 -6.86 20.63 -4.17
N LYS A 12 -7.11 20.76 -2.86
CA LYS A 12 -6.04 20.84 -1.87
C LYS A 12 -5.45 19.45 -1.66
N PHE A 13 -4.14 19.33 -1.86
CA PHE A 13 -3.44 18.08 -1.56
C PHE A 13 -3.44 17.76 -0.06
N LEU A 14 -3.85 16.55 0.29
CA LEU A 14 -3.92 16.06 1.67
C LEU A 14 -2.66 15.26 2.02
N GLU A 15 -1.56 15.95 2.30
CA GLU A 15 -0.29 15.32 2.72
C GLU A 15 -0.47 14.41 3.95
N ASP A 16 0.25 13.28 4.04
CA ASP A 16 0.20 12.33 5.16
C ASP A 16 -1.22 11.80 5.47
N ALA A 17 -2.12 11.77 4.49
CA ALA A 17 -3.46 11.21 4.66
C ALA A 17 -3.49 9.72 4.29
N ILE A 18 -4.24 8.93 5.04
CA ILE A 18 -4.49 7.52 4.72
C ILE A 18 -5.56 7.47 3.62
N GLU A 19 -5.26 6.86 2.48
CA GLU A 19 -6.25 6.62 1.44
C GLU A 19 -7.01 5.32 1.71
N VAL A 20 -8.31 5.32 1.42
CA VAL A 20 -9.20 4.18 1.69
C VAL A 20 -10.08 3.93 0.48
N ASP A 21 -10.04 2.71 -0.05
CA ASP A 21 -10.98 2.24 -1.07
C ASP A 21 -12.11 1.45 -0.41
N VAL A 22 -13.35 1.71 -0.81
CA VAL A 22 -14.53 1.01 -0.31
C VAL A 22 -15.34 0.48 -1.47
N ASP A 23 -15.47 -0.84 -1.57
CA ASP A 23 -16.37 -1.49 -2.52
C ASP A 23 -17.69 -1.85 -1.83
N ALA A 24 -18.81 -1.54 -2.47
CA ALA A 24 -20.14 -1.81 -1.95
C ALA A 24 -21.10 -2.30 -3.05
N ILE A 25 -22.13 -3.04 -2.64
CA ILE A 25 -23.26 -3.42 -3.50
C ILE A 25 -24.53 -2.79 -2.94
N SER A 26 -25.32 -2.17 -3.80
CA SER A 26 -26.64 -1.61 -3.47
C SER A 26 -27.71 -2.22 -4.36
N ASP A 27 -28.88 -2.55 -3.79
CA ASP A 27 -30.08 -2.91 -4.55
C ASP A 27 -31.10 -1.77 -4.65
N GLY A 28 -30.69 -0.56 -4.28
CA GLY A 28 -31.53 0.64 -4.22
C GLY A 28 -32.29 0.81 -2.90
N THR A 29 -32.41 -0.25 -2.08
CA THR A 29 -33.01 -0.18 -0.74
C THR A 29 -31.97 -0.47 0.35
N THR A 30 -31.17 -1.52 0.14
CA THR A 30 -30.10 -1.98 1.02
C THR A 30 -28.77 -1.78 0.33
N THR A 31 -27.81 -1.21 1.06
CA THR A 31 -26.42 -1.12 0.63
C THR A 31 -25.52 -1.85 1.62
N VAL A 32 -24.76 -2.82 1.12
CA VAL A 32 -23.77 -3.58 1.89
C VAL A 32 -22.38 -3.18 1.46
N VAL A 33 -21.59 -2.72 2.43
CA VAL A 33 -20.16 -2.51 2.27
C VAL A 33 -19.50 -3.89 2.19
N ALA A 34 -18.86 -4.18 1.08
CA ALA A 34 -18.25 -5.48 0.84
C ALA A 34 -16.81 -5.55 1.36
N GLY A 35 -16.08 -4.45 1.29
CA GLY A 35 -14.72 -4.35 1.81
C GLY A 35 -14.28 -2.91 1.98
N ILE A 36 -13.61 -2.64 3.09
CA ILE A 36 -12.90 -1.38 3.37
C ILE A 36 -11.41 -1.72 3.29
N MET A 37 -10.74 -1.16 2.30
CA MET A 37 -9.33 -1.38 2.02
C MET A 37 -8.53 -0.16 2.44
N GLU A 38 -7.61 -0.33 3.36
CA GLU A 38 -6.67 0.71 3.77
C GLU A 38 -5.44 0.65 2.88
N HIS A 39 -5.03 1.78 2.29
CA HIS A 39 -3.80 1.83 1.50
C HIS A 39 -2.58 1.92 2.42
N ILE A 40 -1.49 1.29 2.01
CA ILE A 40 -0.20 1.42 2.71
C ILE A 40 0.46 2.74 2.32
N GLU A 41 0.46 3.06 1.04
CA GLU A 41 0.87 4.38 0.55
C GLU A 41 -0.13 5.48 0.98
N GLU A 42 0.39 6.70 1.14
CA GLU A 42 -0.43 7.86 1.47
C GLU A 42 -1.22 8.36 0.25
N ALA A 43 -2.29 9.12 0.52
CA ALA A 43 -3.09 9.78 -0.49
C ALA A 43 -2.21 10.67 -1.38
N GLY A 44 -2.29 10.48 -2.69
CA GLY A 44 -1.43 11.14 -3.67
C GLY A 44 -0.58 10.20 -4.50
N ILE A 45 -0.41 8.96 -4.04
CA ILE A 45 -0.06 7.84 -4.89
C ILE A 45 -1.37 7.23 -5.37
N HIS A 46 -1.50 7.06 -6.68
CA HIS A 46 -2.74 6.58 -7.28
C HIS A 46 -3.14 5.19 -6.72
N SER A 47 -4.40 5.01 -6.33
CA SER A 47 -4.96 3.77 -5.75
C SER A 47 -4.60 2.46 -6.46
N GLY A 48 -4.48 2.52 -7.78
CA GLY A 48 -4.03 1.39 -8.61
C GLY A 48 -2.58 0.96 -8.39
N ASP A 49 -1.69 1.89 -8.02
CA ASP A 49 -0.27 1.66 -7.75
C ASP A 49 0.03 1.45 -6.27
N SER A 50 -0.90 1.81 -5.38
CA SER A 50 -0.78 1.58 -3.94
C SER A 50 -1.03 0.12 -3.60
N ALA A 51 -0.25 -0.40 -2.65
CA ALA A 51 -0.61 -1.59 -1.91
C ALA A 51 -1.79 -1.28 -0.99
N CYS A 52 -2.67 -2.25 -0.77
CA CYS A 52 -3.77 -2.09 0.17
C CYS A 52 -4.06 -3.36 0.95
N ILE A 53 -4.66 -3.19 2.12
CA ILE A 53 -4.92 -4.24 3.10
C ILE A 53 -6.42 -4.39 3.36
N LEU A 54 -6.86 -5.64 3.49
CA LEU A 54 -8.22 -6.00 3.92
C LEU A 54 -8.14 -7.15 4.93
N PRO A 55 -8.68 -6.99 6.15
CA PRO A 55 -9.32 -5.78 6.68
C PRO A 55 -8.31 -4.65 6.95
N SER A 56 -8.80 -3.42 7.09
CA SER A 56 -8.01 -2.29 7.60
C SER A 56 -7.45 -2.59 9.00
N LEU A 57 -6.23 -2.16 9.29
CA LEU A 57 -5.52 -2.46 10.53
C LEU A 57 -5.36 -1.25 11.44
N THR A 58 -5.17 -0.05 10.86
CA THR A 58 -4.84 1.14 11.66
C THR A 58 -6.03 2.10 11.82
N ILE A 59 -7.06 1.95 10.97
CA ILE A 59 -8.27 2.78 11.03
C ILE A 59 -9.11 2.40 12.26
N SER A 60 -9.46 3.40 13.06
CA SER A 60 -10.25 3.20 14.28
C SER A 60 -11.69 2.80 13.99
N THR A 61 -12.31 2.04 14.89
CA THR A 61 -13.72 1.60 14.77
C THR A 61 -14.70 2.76 14.49
N PRO A 62 -14.62 3.92 15.17
CA PRO A 62 -15.52 5.04 14.86
C PRO A 62 -15.36 5.59 13.43
N LEU A 63 -14.15 5.56 12.87
CA LEU A 63 -13.91 5.97 11.49
C LEU A 63 -14.44 4.92 10.50
N LEU A 64 -14.30 3.63 10.79
CA LEU A 64 -14.88 2.56 9.98
C LEU A 64 -16.42 2.66 9.93
N GLU A 65 -17.06 2.88 11.08
CA GLU A 65 -18.52 3.09 11.15
C GLU A 65 -18.94 4.35 10.36
N LEU A 66 -18.15 5.43 10.43
CA LEU A 66 -18.41 6.64 9.66
C LEU A 66 -18.28 6.39 8.15
N ILE A 67 -17.24 5.67 7.72
CA ILE A 67 -17.04 5.27 6.32
C ILE A 67 -18.23 4.45 5.82
N GLU A 68 -18.67 3.44 6.58
CA GLU A 68 -19.82 2.63 6.18
C GLU A 68 -21.09 3.47 6.09
N LYS A 69 -21.33 4.36 7.05
CA LYS A 69 -22.49 5.26 7.04
C LYS A 69 -22.48 6.16 5.81
N GLN A 70 -21.35 6.83 5.53
CA GLN A 70 -21.21 7.72 4.37
C GLN A 70 -21.37 6.93 3.06
N THR A 71 -20.85 5.72 3.00
CA THR A 71 -20.99 4.84 1.83
C THR A 71 -22.46 4.55 1.52
N ARG A 72 -23.26 4.18 2.53
CA ARG A 72 -24.70 3.93 2.37
C ARG A 72 -25.47 5.19 1.97
N MET A 73 -25.11 6.35 2.55
CA MET A 73 -25.73 7.63 2.20
C MET A 73 -25.46 8.01 0.74
N LEU A 74 -24.21 7.89 0.29
CA LEU A 74 -23.83 8.18 -1.10
C LEU A 74 -24.48 7.22 -2.08
N ALA A 75 -24.58 5.92 -1.74
CA ALA A 75 -25.27 4.93 -2.56
C ALA A 75 -26.75 5.29 -2.78
N ALA A 76 -27.43 5.72 -1.71
CA ALA A 76 -28.83 6.12 -1.74
C ALA A 76 -29.03 7.40 -2.56
N GLU A 77 -28.23 8.44 -2.32
CA GLU A 77 -28.33 9.72 -3.02
C GLU A 77 -28.07 9.57 -4.53
N LEU A 78 -27.10 8.72 -4.91
CA LEU A 78 -26.76 8.46 -6.31
C LEU A 78 -27.67 7.42 -6.97
N GLY A 79 -28.63 6.83 -6.25
CA GLY A 79 -29.54 5.82 -6.78
C GLY A 79 -28.83 4.56 -7.29
N VAL A 80 -27.77 4.12 -6.62
CA VAL A 80 -26.95 2.99 -7.07
C VAL A 80 -27.73 1.68 -7.02
N ILE A 81 -27.71 0.94 -8.14
CA ILE A 81 -28.18 -0.45 -8.27
C ILE A 81 -27.05 -1.27 -8.90
N GLY A 82 -26.45 -2.18 -8.12
CA GLY A 82 -25.26 -2.94 -8.49
C GLY A 82 -24.03 -2.54 -7.65
N LEU A 83 -22.85 -2.55 -8.27
CA LEU A 83 -21.59 -2.20 -7.62
C LEU A 83 -21.36 -0.69 -7.61
N MET A 84 -20.72 -0.22 -6.54
CA MET A 84 -20.06 1.07 -6.49
C MET A 84 -18.73 0.96 -5.75
N ASN A 85 -17.86 1.92 -6.01
CA ASN A 85 -16.61 2.13 -5.31
C ASN A 85 -16.52 3.59 -4.85
N ILE A 86 -15.94 3.80 -3.67
CA ILE A 86 -15.71 5.14 -3.13
C ILE A 86 -14.28 5.20 -2.63
N GLN A 87 -13.59 6.29 -2.97
CA GLN A 87 -12.28 6.60 -2.43
C GLN A 87 -12.42 7.70 -1.38
N TYR A 88 -11.88 7.43 -0.20
CA TYR A 88 -11.81 8.38 0.91
C TYR A 88 -10.35 8.69 1.25
N ALA A 89 -10.15 9.82 1.93
CA ALA A 89 -8.90 10.11 2.62
C ALA A 89 -9.18 10.41 4.10
N ILE A 90 -8.33 9.92 5.00
CA ILE A 90 -8.40 10.20 6.44
C ILE A 90 -7.18 11.02 6.83
N LYS A 91 -7.41 12.22 7.36
CA LYS A 91 -6.35 13.08 7.88
C LYS A 91 -6.75 13.65 9.24
N ASN A 92 -5.92 13.45 10.26
CA ASN A 92 -6.14 13.95 11.62
C ASN A 92 -7.55 13.62 12.17
N GLY A 93 -8.02 12.40 11.94
CA GLY A 93 -9.36 11.93 12.36
C GLY A 93 -10.53 12.48 11.53
N THR A 94 -10.26 13.23 10.46
CA THR A 94 -11.30 13.76 9.55
C THR A 94 -11.36 12.91 8.29
N LEU A 95 -12.57 12.47 7.93
CA LEU A 95 -12.86 11.72 6.71
C LEU A 95 -13.23 12.68 5.57
N TYR A 96 -12.52 12.57 4.45
CA TYR A 96 -12.75 13.31 3.21
C TYR A 96 -13.21 12.34 2.12
N VAL A 97 -14.16 12.75 1.28
CA VAL A 97 -14.53 12.01 0.07
C VAL A 97 -13.66 12.51 -1.07
N LEU A 98 -12.99 11.61 -1.77
CA LEU A 98 -12.19 11.93 -2.96
C LEU A 98 -13.05 11.81 -4.21
N GLU A 99 -13.57 10.61 -4.48
CA GLU A 99 -14.46 10.35 -5.62
C GLU A 99 -15.40 9.17 -5.35
N VAL A 100 -16.49 9.12 -6.12
CA VAL A 100 -17.43 7.99 -6.15
C VAL A 100 -17.52 7.46 -7.58
N ASN A 101 -17.31 6.16 -7.72
CA ASN A 101 -17.41 5.42 -8.96
C ASN A 101 -18.66 4.52 -8.90
N PRO A 102 -19.81 4.91 -9.48
CA PRO A 102 -21.05 4.11 -9.48
C PRO A 102 -20.97 2.96 -10.50
N ARG A 103 -19.93 2.13 -10.38
CA ARG A 103 -19.61 0.99 -11.23
C ARG A 103 -18.70 0.04 -10.48
N ALA A 104 -18.41 -1.12 -11.10
CA ALA A 104 -17.34 -1.98 -10.64
C ALA A 104 -15.97 -1.25 -10.70
N SER A 105 -15.21 -1.38 -9.63
CA SER A 105 -13.80 -0.97 -9.54
C SER A 105 -12.89 -2.15 -9.88
N ARG A 106 -11.60 -1.84 -10.03
CA ARG A 106 -10.55 -2.86 -10.22
C ARG A 106 -10.32 -3.73 -8.98
N THR A 107 -10.73 -3.27 -7.80
CA THR A 107 -10.54 -3.96 -6.51
C THR A 107 -11.60 -5.03 -6.21
N VAL A 108 -12.74 -5.03 -6.92
CA VAL A 108 -13.81 -6.01 -6.73
C VAL A 108 -13.33 -7.47 -6.76
N PRO A 109 -12.45 -7.90 -7.68
CA PRO A 109 -11.89 -9.26 -7.66
C PRO A 109 -11.07 -9.55 -6.40
N PHE A 110 -10.21 -8.61 -5.97
CA PHE A 110 -9.42 -8.74 -4.73
C PHE A 110 -10.33 -8.87 -3.51
N VAL A 111 -11.31 -7.97 -3.34
CA VAL A 111 -12.28 -8.02 -2.23
C VAL A 111 -13.05 -9.34 -2.26
N SER A 112 -13.54 -9.75 -3.44
CA SER A 112 -14.27 -11.01 -3.61
C SER A 112 -13.44 -12.22 -3.17
N LYS A 113 -12.13 -12.21 -3.44
CA LYS A 113 -11.21 -13.29 -3.06
C LYS A 113 -10.84 -13.26 -1.58
N ALA A 114 -10.74 -12.09 -0.98
CA ALA A 114 -10.48 -11.95 0.45
C ALA A 114 -11.67 -12.45 1.29
N ILE A 115 -12.90 -12.03 0.96
CA ILE A 115 -14.08 -12.37 1.76
C ILE A 115 -14.77 -13.67 1.32
N GLY A 116 -14.36 -14.27 0.20
CA GLY A 116 -14.95 -15.50 -0.34
C GLY A 116 -16.33 -15.33 -0.98
N VAL A 117 -16.73 -14.11 -1.34
CA VAL A 117 -18.02 -13.79 -1.94
C VAL A 117 -17.85 -13.31 -3.39
N PRO A 118 -18.58 -13.86 -4.37
CA PRO A 118 -18.46 -13.43 -5.76
C PRO A 118 -19.25 -12.14 -6.02
N LEU A 119 -18.70 -10.99 -5.61
CA LEU A 119 -19.39 -9.68 -5.61
C LEU A 119 -19.94 -9.29 -6.99
N ALA A 120 -19.15 -9.47 -8.05
CA ALA A 120 -19.60 -9.19 -9.42
C ALA A 120 -20.85 -10.01 -9.79
N LYS A 121 -20.90 -11.29 -9.40
CA LYS A 121 -22.05 -12.16 -9.65
C LYS A 121 -23.28 -11.72 -8.84
N LEU A 122 -23.10 -11.32 -7.60
CA LEU A 122 -24.19 -10.79 -6.77
C LEU A 122 -24.74 -9.49 -7.36
N ALA A 123 -23.87 -8.55 -7.70
CA ALA A 123 -24.25 -7.29 -8.31
C ALA A 123 -24.96 -7.46 -9.66
N THR A 124 -24.54 -8.42 -10.50
CA THR A 124 -25.28 -8.77 -11.72
C THR A 124 -26.70 -9.24 -11.41
N LYS A 125 -26.88 -10.11 -10.41
CA LYS A 125 -28.23 -10.54 -10.00
C LYS A 125 -29.06 -9.37 -9.47
N VAL A 126 -28.45 -8.44 -8.76
CA VAL A 126 -29.10 -7.21 -8.29
C VAL A 126 -29.58 -6.35 -9.45
N MET A 127 -28.72 -6.09 -10.44
CA MET A 127 -29.11 -5.37 -11.65
C MET A 127 -30.22 -6.06 -12.45
N LEU A 128 -30.37 -7.39 -12.31
CA LEU A 128 -31.46 -8.19 -12.90
C LEU A 128 -32.72 -8.27 -12.02
N GLY A 129 -32.77 -7.54 -10.91
CA GLY A 129 -33.96 -7.38 -10.06
C GLY A 129 -34.00 -8.25 -8.80
N LYS A 130 -32.91 -8.91 -8.41
CA LYS A 130 -32.83 -9.62 -7.12
C LYS A 130 -32.41 -8.68 -5.99
N SER A 131 -33.12 -8.70 -4.87
CA SER A 131 -32.68 -7.97 -3.67
C SER A 131 -31.47 -8.65 -3.01
N LEU A 132 -30.68 -7.88 -2.28
CA LEU A 132 -29.59 -8.39 -1.43
C LEU A 132 -30.12 -9.33 -0.34
N GLN A 133 -31.35 -9.10 0.13
CA GLN A 133 -32.06 -9.99 1.05
C GLN A 133 -32.32 -11.38 0.44
N GLU A 134 -32.84 -11.44 -0.79
CA GLU A 134 -33.02 -12.72 -1.51
C GLU A 134 -31.70 -13.45 -1.79
N LEU A 135 -30.61 -12.68 -1.95
CA LEU A 135 -29.27 -13.22 -2.20
C LEU A 135 -28.52 -13.61 -0.93
N GLY A 136 -29.05 -13.29 0.26
CA GLY A 136 -28.42 -13.58 1.56
C GLY A 136 -27.15 -12.78 1.84
N PHE A 137 -26.92 -11.66 1.15
CA PHE A 137 -25.76 -10.79 1.34
C PHE A 137 -26.23 -9.45 1.92
N THR A 138 -26.51 -9.44 3.22
CA THR A 138 -27.13 -8.31 3.94
C THR A 138 -26.23 -7.65 4.97
N GLN A 139 -25.01 -8.18 5.17
CA GLN A 139 -24.05 -7.70 6.17
C GLN A 139 -22.63 -7.72 5.61
N THR A 140 -21.81 -6.79 6.09
CA THR A 140 -20.37 -6.75 5.83
C THR A 140 -19.72 -8.04 6.36
N ILE A 141 -18.83 -8.65 5.57
CA ILE A 141 -18.05 -9.82 6.00
C ILE A 141 -16.64 -9.35 6.29
N ILE A 142 -16.19 -9.55 7.54
CA ILE A 142 -14.82 -9.25 7.96
C ILE A 142 -14.06 -10.59 8.02
N PRO A 143 -13.09 -10.85 7.12
CA PRO A 143 -12.32 -12.08 7.16
C PRO A 143 -11.41 -12.10 8.40
N LYS A 144 -11.15 -13.30 8.93
CA LYS A 144 -10.20 -13.49 10.05
C LYS A 144 -8.73 -13.42 9.63
N HIS A 145 -8.47 -13.56 8.34
CA HIS A 145 -7.15 -13.44 7.75
C HIS A 145 -6.96 -12.04 7.17
N VAL A 146 -5.71 -11.65 7.01
CA VAL A 146 -5.29 -10.43 6.32
C VAL A 146 -4.97 -10.76 4.86
N SER A 147 -5.54 -9.98 3.97
CA SER A 147 -5.25 -9.99 2.54
C SER A 147 -4.57 -8.68 2.16
N VAL A 148 -3.43 -8.77 1.47
CA VAL A 148 -2.68 -7.62 0.97
C VAL A 148 -2.65 -7.70 -0.55
N LYS A 149 -3.13 -6.64 -1.22
CA LYS A 149 -2.93 -6.40 -2.65
C LYS A 149 -1.63 -5.63 -2.83
N GLU A 150 -0.78 -6.04 -3.77
CA GLU A 150 0.38 -5.26 -4.22
C GLU A 150 0.36 -5.10 -5.74
N ALA A 151 0.82 -3.94 -6.23
CA ALA A 151 0.89 -3.58 -7.63
C ALA A 151 2.14 -4.17 -8.32
N VAL A 152 1.97 -4.61 -9.57
CA VAL A 152 3.05 -5.11 -10.43
C VAL A 152 3.37 -4.08 -11.50
N PHE A 153 4.61 -3.60 -11.48
CA PHE A 153 5.08 -2.53 -12.35
C PHE A 153 5.89 -3.05 -13.55
N PRO A 154 5.72 -2.47 -14.74
CA PRO A 154 6.47 -2.84 -15.94
C PRO A 154 7.83 -2.13 -16.03
N PHE A 155 8.37 -1.59 -14.94
CA PHE A 155 9.55 -0.70 -14.98
C PHE A 155 10.80 -1.38 -15.59
N ASN A 156 10.94 -2.69 -15.41
CA ASN A 156 12.01 -3.47 -16.05
C ASN A 156 11.94 -3.50 -17.59
N ARG A 157 10.79 -3.19 -18.18
CA ARG A 157 10.61 -3.11 -19.65
C ARG A 157 10.97 -1.75 -20.24
N PHE A 158 11.12 -0.71 -19.40
CA PHE A 158 11.33 0.67 -19.85
C PHE A 158 12.58 1.28 -19.19
N PRO A 159 13.79 0.83 -19.58
CA PRO A 159 15.03 1.39 -19.05
C PRO A 159 15.12 2.89 -19.36
N GLY A 160 15.31 3.71 -18.32
CA GLY A 160 15.40 5.18 -18.42
C GLY A 160 14.20 5.93 -17.87
N VAL A 161 13.07 5.25 -17.61
CA VAL A 161 11.91 5.86 -16.93
C VAL A 161 12.15 5.87 -15.42
N ASP A 162 11.89 7.02 -14.78
CA ASP A 162 11.95 7.13 -13.32
C ASP A 162 10.78 6.38 -12.68
N ILE A 163 11.10 5.56 -11.68
CA ILE A 163 10.15 4.68 -10.98
C ILE A 163 9.46 5.35 -9.78
N ILE A 164 9.27 6.66 -9.86
CA ILE A 164 8.51 7.43 -8.86
C ILE A 164 7.02 7.12 -8.98
N LEU A 165 6.42 6.79 -7.85
CA LEU A 165 4.97 6.70 -7.68
C LEU A 165 4.35 8.09 -7.56
N GLY A 166 3.15 8.27 -8.07
CA GLY A 166 2.45 9.56 -8.04
C GLY A 166 0.97 9.40 -8.38
N PRO A 167 0.28 10.51 -8.72
CA PRO A 167 -1.17 10.51 -8.88
C PRO A 167 -1.65 9.85 -10.19
N GLU A 168 -0.74 9.43 -11.07
CA GLU A 168 -1.04 8.68 -12.28
C GLU A 168 -0.63 7.22 -12.11
N MET A 169 -1.54 6.30 -12.44
CA MET A 169 -1.31 4.85 -12.41
C MET A 169 -0.30 4.41 -13.46
N LYS A 170 0.70 3.63 -13.06
CA LYS A 170 1.72 3.05 -13.96
C LYS A 170 1.77 1.51 -13.89
N SER A 171 1.17 0.91 -12.88
CA SER A 171 1.12 -0.55 -12.73
C SER A 171 0.29 -1.21 -13.84
N THR A 172 0.61 -2.48 -14.11
CA THR A 172 -0.02 -3.27 -15.19
C THR A 172 -0.77 -4.50 -14.68
N GLY A 173 -0.54 -4.87 -13.42
CA GLY A 173 -1.18 -6.00 -12.77
C GLY A 173 -1.07 -5.88 -11.26
N GLU A 174 -1.56 -6.90 -10.57
CA GLU A 174 -1.57 -6.96 -9.12
C GLU A 174 -1.37 -8.40 -8.65
N VAL A 175 -0.89 -8.55 -7.42
CA VAL A 175 -0.77 -9.84 -6.72
C VAL A 175 -1.43 -9.73 -5.35
N MET A 176 -1.74 -10.89 -4.77
CA MET A 176 -2.39 -10.98 -3.47
C MET A 176 -1.59 -11.87 -2.53
N GLY A 177 -1.17 -11.33 -1.39
CA GLY A 177 -0.63 -12.07 -0.26
C GLY A 177 -1.69 -12.30 0.80
N ILE A 178 -1.78 -13.52 1.35
CA ILE A 178 -2.76 -13.87 2.37
C ILE A 178 -2.07 -14.58 3.53
N ASP A 179 -2.34 -14.12 4.74
CA ASP A 179 -1.95 -14.78 5.98
C ASP A 179 -2.83 -14.32 7.15
N TYR A 180 -2.69 -14.90 8.33
CA TYR A 180 -3.28 -14.39 9.57
C TYR A 180 -2.41 -13.30 10.21
N SER A 181 -1.11 -13.28 9.91
CA SER A 181 -0.18 -12.20 10.28
C SER A 181 -0.08 -11.18 9.14
N PHE A 182 -0.23 -9.89 9.43
CA PHE A 182 -0.04 -8.84 8.43
C PHE A 182 1.37 -8.87 7.83
N GLY A 183 2.40 -9.04 8.66
CA GLY A 183 3.79 -9.09 8.20
C GLY A 183 4.00 -10.22 7.19
N LEU A 184 3.46 -11.41 7.44
CA LEU A 184 3.52 -12.53 6.49
C LEU A 184 2.69 -12.29 5.23
N ALA A 185 1.49 -11.71 5.35
CA ALA A 185 0.64 -11.39 4.20
C ALA A 185 1.32 -10.35 3.28
N PHE A 186 1.95 -9.32 3.86
CA PHE A 186 2.70 -8.31 3.12
C PHE A 186 3.99 -8.90 2.53
N ALA A 187 4.75 -9.71 3.27
CA ALA A 187 5.92 -10.42 2.75
C ALA A 187 5.56 -11.26 1.52
N LYS A 188 4.45 -12.01 1.57
CA LYS A 188 3.96 -12.83 0.46
C LYS A 188 3.58 -11.99 -0.75
N SER A 189 2.95 -10.81 -0.56
CA SER A 189 2.62 -9.94 -1.69
C SER A 189 3.88 -9.38 -2.36
N GLN A 190 4.88 -8.95 -1.58
CA GLN A 190 6.18 -8.51 -2.11
C GLN A 190 6.92 -9.63 -2.85
N MET A 191 6.91 -10.85 -2.31
CA MET A 191 7.54 -11.99 -2.98
C MET A 191 6.82 -12.35 -4.29
N ALA A 192 5.50 -12.21 -4.33
CA ALA A 192 4.70 -12.50 -5.51
C ALA A 192 4.92 -11.51 -6.67
N THR A 193 5.33 -10.25 -6.38
CA THR A 193 5.75 -9.30 -7.44
C THR A 193 7.13 -9.61 -8.02
N GLY A 194 7.89 -10.53 -7.41
CA GLY A 194 9.20 -10.99 -7.87
C GLY A 194 10.38 -10.43 -7.08
N PHE A 195 10.14 -9.66 -6.02
CA PHE A 195 11.19 -9.23 -5.09
C PHE A 195 11.59 -10.37 -4.16
N LYS A 196 12.84 -10.34 -3.70
CA LYS A 196 13.30 -11.23 -2.62
C LYS A 196 13.22 -10.47 -1.31
N MET A 197 12.33 -10.90 -0.42
CA MET A 197 12.28 -10.37 0.94
C MET A 197 13.53 -10.78 1.71
N PRO A 198 14.32 -9.83 2.23
CA PRO A 198 15.52 -10.17 2.96
C PRO A 198 15.21 -10.51 4.42
N THR A 199 15.89 -11.52 4.95
CA THR A 199 15.84 -11.91 6.37
C THR A 199 17.16 -11.60 7.10
N SER A 200 18.18 -11.15 6.37
CA SER A 200 19.47 -10.72 6.91
C SER A 200 20.17 -9.80 5.91
N GLY A 201 21.27 -9.17 6.33
CA GLY A 201 22.08 -8.30 5.48
C GLY A 201 22.07 -6.85 5.95
N SER A 202 22.12 -5.91 5.00
CA SER A 202 22.13 -4.47 5.30
C SER A 202 20.94 -3.73 4.71
N VAL A 203 20.43 -2.76 5.46
CA VAL A 203 19.35 -1.85 5.03
C VAL A 203 19.94 -0.47 4.84
N PHE A 204 19.71 0.14 3.68
CA PHE A 204 20.08 1.52 3.42
C PHE A 204 18.89 2.45 3.70
N ILE A 205 19.09 3.45 4.55
CA ILE A 205 18.05 4.39 4.99
C ILE A 205 18.47 5.83 4.63
N SER A 206 17.68 6.48 3.80
CA SER A 206 17.80 7.90 3.48
C SER A 206 16.42 8.54 3.56
N VAL A 207 16.20 9.42 4.53
CA VAL A 207 14.89 10.03 4.74
C VAL A 207 14.99 11.53 4.86
N HIS A 208 13.91 12.21 4.46
CA HIS A 208 13.73 13.63 4.74
C HIS A 208 13.60 13.91 6.24
N ASP A 209 13.89 15.14 6.66
CA ASP A 209 13.94 15.54 8.07
C ASP A 209 12.62 15.32 8.82
N CYS A 210 11.48 15.53 8.16
CA CYS A 210 10.15 15.29 8.74
C CYS A 210 9.91 13.82 9.11
N HIS A 211 10.49 12.87 8.37
CA HIS A 211 10.30 11.44 8.59
C HIS A 211 11.34 10.85 9.56
N LYS A 212 12.33 11.63 10.02
CA LYS A 212 13.37 11.15 10.93
C LYS A 212 12.82 10.65 12.26
N ALA A 213 11.76 11.25 12.79
CA ALA A 213 11.15 10.77 14.03
C ALA A 213 10.52 9.38 13.84
N GLY A 214 9.75 9.20 12.75
CA GLY A 214 9.05 7.94 12.47
C GLY A 214 9.97 6.80 12.04
N ILE A 215 11.12 7.10 11.42
CA ILE A 215 12.06 6.04 10.97
C ILE A 215 12.83 5.39 12.11
N VAL A 216 12.90 6.01 13.30
CA VAL A 216 13.63 5.44 14.45
C VAL A 216 13.05 4.09 14.86
N GLU A 217 11.73 3.98 14.91
CA GLU A 217 11.03 2.73 15.24
C GLU A 217 11.34 1.64 14.22
N VAL A 218 11.24 1.96 12.93
CA VAL A 218 11.54 1.06 11.81
C VAL A 218 13.00 0.59 11.85
N ALA A 219 13.95 1.53 11.97
CA ALA A 219 15.36 1.21 12.04
C ALA A 219 15.71 0.41 13.29
N GLY A 220 15.04 0.68 14.42
CA GLY A 220 15.21 -0.07 15.66
C GLY A 220 14.73 -1.51 15.54
N SER A 221 13.56 -1.74 14.93
CA SER A 221 13.03 -3.08 14.68
C SER A 221 13.95 -3.88 13.76
N LEU A 222 14.42 -3.28 12.67
CA LEU A 222 15.37 -3.93 11.75
C LEU A 222 16.73 -4.22 12.42
N PHE A 223 17.22 -3.30 13.25
CA PHE A 223 18.46 -3.50 14.00
C PHE A 223 18.33 -4.67 15.01
N GLN A 224 17.20 -4.79 15.70
CA GLN A 224 16.90 -5.92 16.59
C GLN A 224 16.82 -7.26 15.84
N CYS A 225 16.33 -7.24 14.60
CA CYS A 225 16.33 -8.40 13.70
C CYS A 225 17.73 -8.77 13.17
N GLY A 226 18.77 -8.01 13.53
CA GLY A 226 20.16 -8.29 13.15
C GLY A 226 20.61 -7.65 11.83
N PHE A 227 19.83 -6.75 11.24
CA PHE A 227 20.25 -6.02 10.05
C PHE A 227 21.31 -4.95 10.36
N LYS A 228 22.27 -4.80 9.45
CA LYS A 228 23.22 -3.68 9.48
C LYS A 228 22.56 -2.44 8.88
N ILE A 229 22.52 -1.35 9.64
CA ILE A 229 21.90 -0.10 9.17
C ILE A 229 22.95 0.79 8.51
N LEU A 230 22.79 1.03 7.21
CA LEU A 230 23.55 1.99 6.42
C LEU A 230 22.67 3.23 6.22
N ALA A 231 23.19 4.45 6.37
CA ALA A 231 22.38 5.64 6.18
C ALA A 231 23.19 6.83 5.67
N THR A 232 22.52 7.79 5.02
CA THR A 232 23.19 9.07 4.64
C THR A 232 23.58 9.85 5.89
N ALA A 233 24.59 10.72 5.79
CA ALA A 233 25.19 11.39 6.96
C ALA A 233 24.16 12.06 7.90
N GLY A 234 23.14 12.72 7.35
CA GLY A 234 22.08 13.37 8.11
C GLY A 234 21.16 12.39 8.85
N THR A 235 20.82 11.26 8.22
CA THR A 235 19.99 10.21 8.82
C THR A 235 20.79 9.38 9.81
N ALA A 236 22.03 9.01 9.49
CA ALA A 236 22.93 8.28 10.37
C ALA A 236 23.19 9.04 11.69
N LYS A 237 23.43 10.35 11.62
CA LYS A 237 23.62 11.19 12.82
C LYS A 237 22.40 11.19 13.74
N TYR A 238 21.19 11.16 13.17
CA TYR A 238 19.95 11.12 13.94
C TYR A 238 19.75 9.75 14.59
N LEU A 239 19.90 8.66 13.83
CA LEU A 239 19.76 7.29 14.33
C LEU A 239 20.79 6.96 15.43
N ASN A 240 22.04 7.36 15.26
CA ASN A 240 23.09 7.17 16.26
C ASN A 240 22.79 7.91 17.58
N ARG A 241 22.17 9.09 17.52
CA ARG A 241 21.72 9.81 18.73
C ARG A 241 20.60 9.09 19.46
N SER A 242 19.76 8.35 18.73
CA SER A 242 18.70 7.51 19.27
C SER A 242 19.19 6.12 19.70
N GLY A 243 20.50 5.85 19.66
CA GLY A 243 21.08 4.58 20.09
C GLY A 243 21.09 3.46 19.04
N ILE A 244 20.73 3.77 17.79
CA ILE A 244 20.75 2.81 16.68
C ILE A 244 22.06 3.00 15.91
N GLY A 245 22.94 1.98 15.95
CA GLY A 245 24.25 2.01 15.30
C GLY A 245 24.15 2.03 13.78
N ALA A 246 24.10 3.23 13.19
CA ALA A 246 24.01 3.44 11.76
C ALA A 246 25.37 3.86 11.17
N ILE A 247 25.81 3.15 10.13
CA ILE A 247 27.07 3.43 9.42
C ILE A 247 26.79 4.49 8.35
N PRO A 248 27.51 5.63 8.35
CA PRO A 248 27.33 6.66 7.35
C PRO A 248 27.82 6.19 5.97
N VAL A 249 27.01 6.42 4.94
CA VAL A 249 27.31 6.14 3.53
C VAL A 249 27.11 7.42 2.71
N ASN A 250 28.03 7.69 1.79
CA ASN A 250 27.98 8.86 0.92
C ASN A 250 26.87 8.74 -0.13
N LYS A 251 26.24 9.87 -0.46
CA LYS A 251 25.45 10.01 -1.69
C LYS A 251 26.37 9.99 -2.92
N VAL A 252 25.79 9.83 -4.11
CA VAL A 252 26.56 9.85 -5.36
C VAL A 252 27.27 11.19 -5.53
N SER A 253 26.61 12.29 -5.16
CA SER A 253 27.18 13.64 -5.12
C SER A 253 28.27 13.88 -4.07
N GLU A 254 28.40 13.04 -3.04
CA GLU A 254 29.28 13.27 -1.87
C GLU A 254 30.66 12.56 -1.98
N GLY A 255 30.85 11.67 -2.96
CA GLY A 255 32.12 10.98 -3.23
C GLY A 255 32.06 9.46 -3.04
N ARG A 256 33.19 8.76 -3.29
CA ARG A 256 33.25 7.28 -3.30
C ARG A 256 33.90 6.70 -2.03
N PRO A 257 33.48 5.52 -1.54
CA PRO A 257 32.37 4.70 -2.05
C PRO A 257 31.00 5.32 -1.71
N HIS A 258 30.08 5.33 -2.69
CA HIS A 258 28.70 5.85 -2.52
C HIS A 258 27.67 4.73 -2.55
N VAL A 259 26.42 5.02 -2.14
CA VAL A 259 25.29 4.06 -2.11
C VAL A 259 25.17 3.15 -3.34
N VAL A 260 25.36 3.66 -4.56
CA VAL A 260 25.26 2.84 -5.79
C VAL A 260 26.39 1.81 -5.87
N ASP A 261 27.57 2.07 -5.32
CA ASP A 261 28.67 1.10 -5.28
C ASP A 261 28.31 -0.06 -4.31
N PHE A 262 27.73 0.26 -3.15
CA PHE A 262 27.22 -0.75 -2.20
C PHE A 262 26.10 -1.62 -2.79
N ILE A 263 25.19 -1.01 -3.57
CA ILE A 263 24.16 -1.74 -4.32
C ILE A 263 24.81 -2.72 -5.30
N LYS A 264 25.78 -2.25 -6.10
CA LYS A 264 26.48 -3.07 -7.11
C LYS A 264 27.28 -4.21 -6.49
N ASN A 265 27.85 -4.01 -5.30
CA ASN A 265 28.59 -5.02 -4.57
C ASN A 265 27.69 -6.05 -3.86
N GLY A 266 26.37 -5.86 -3.86
CA GLY A 266 25.43 -6.72 -3.13
C GLY A 266 25.49 -6.54 -1.62
N GLU A 267 25.95 -5.38 -1.13
CA GLU A 267 26.07 -5.09 0.30
C GLU A 267 24.76 -4.57 0.92
N ILE A 268 23.78 -4.20 0.08
CA ILE A 268 22.46 -3.69 0.48
C ILE A 268 21.37 -4.65 0.00
N GLN A 269 20.46 -5.02 0.90
CA GLN A 269 19.35 -5.94 0.64
C GLN A 269 17.98 -5.25 0.68
N MET A 270 17.88 -4.07 1.30
CA MET A 270 16.65 -3.29 1.38
C MET A 270 16.98 -1.80 1.35
N ILE A 271 16.16 -1.01 0.67
CA ILE A 271 16.34 0.44 0.55
C ILE A 271 15.08 1.17 1.03
N ILE A 272 15.26 2.08 1.99
CA ILE A 272 14.22 3.03 2.42
C ILE A 272 14.68 4.41 1.99
N ASN A 273 14.02 4.99 0.99
CA ASN A 273 14.36 6.30 0.44
C ASN A 273 13.13 7.20 0.38
N THR A 274 12.87 7.97 1.43
CA THR A 274 11.74 8.91 1.45
C THR A 274 12.17 10.30 1.00
N SER A 275 11.36 10.91 0.14
CA SER A 275 11.56 12.27 -0.38
C SER A 275 10.29 13.08 -0.23
N VAL A 276 10.41 14.39 0.03
CA VAL A 276 9.28 15.32 0.08
C VAL A 276 9.33 16.25 -1.12
N GLY A 277 8.19 16.40 -1.80
CA GLY A 277 8.02 17.29 -2.95
C GLY A 277 8.24 16.63 -4.32
N ARG A 278 7.90 17.37 -5.40
CA ARG A 278 7.86 16.85 -6.79
C ARG A 278 9.23 16.67 -7.46
N LYS A 279 10.30 17.28 -6.93
CA LYS A 279 11.65 17.16 -7.52
C LYS A 279 12.44 16.11 -6.76
N SER A 280 12.61 14.95 -7.36
CA SER A 280 13.62 14.00 -6.90
C SER A 280 15.01 14.56 -7.23
N SER A 281 15.94 14.45 -6.29
CA SER A 281 17.34 14.74 -6.61
C SER A 281 17.87 13.70 -7.59
N GLU A 282 18.87 14.07 -8.39
CA GLU A 282 19.58 13.14 -9.27
C GLU A 282 20.14 11.93 -8.49
N ASP A 283 20.62 12.16 -7.26
CA ASP A 283 21.02 11.09 -6.34
C ASP A 283 19.88 10.09 -6.06
N ALA A 284 18.66 10.58 -5.82
CA ALA A 284 17.51 9.72 -5.52
C ALA A 284 17.09 8.90 -6.74
N TYR A 285 17.18 9.49 -7.94
CA TYR A 285 16.97 8.80 -9.21
C TYR A 285 17.95 7.63 -9.39
N LEU A 286 19.24 7.87 -9.18
CA LEU A 286 20.28 6.85 -9.32
C LEU A 286 20.11 5.70 -8.31
N ILE A 287 19.71 6.00 -7.06
CA ILE A 287 19.43 4.99 -6.05
C ILE A 287 18.25 4.11 -6.48
N ARG A 288 17.16 4.71 -6.93
CA ARG A 288 15.96 3.98 -7.39
C ARG A 288 16.27 3.09 -8.59
N HIS A 289 16.99 3.61 -9.58
CA HIS A 289 17.43 2.82 -10.73
C HIS A 289 18.35 1.66 -10.33
N GLY A 290 19.27 1.89 -9.39
CA GLY A 290 20.11 0.83 -8.83
C GLY A 290 19.29 -0.25 -8.14
N ALA A 291 18.32 0.13 -7.30
CA ALA A 291 17.45 -0.80 -6.60
C ALA A 291 16.70 -1.73 -7.58
N LEU A 292 16.10 -1.15 -8.62
CA LEU A 292 15.38 -1.91 -9.65
C LEU A 292 16.31 -2.84 -10.43
N ALA A 293 17.47 -2.35 -10.86
CA ALA A 293 18.42 -3.13 -11.67
C ALA A 293 18.96 -4.36 -10.92
N TYR A 294 19.13 -4.27 -9.61
CA TYR A 294 19.64 -5.34 -8.76
C TYR A 294 18.53 -6.13 -8.03
N ASN A 295 17.25 -5.86 -8.34
CA ASN A 295 16.09 -6.48 -7.69
C ASN A 295 16.15 -6.39 -6.15
N ILE A 296 16.49 -5.20 -5.66
CA ILE A 296 16.49 -4.86 -4.24
C ILE A 296 15.14 -4.23 -3.91
N ILE A 297 14.51 -4.72 -2.86
CA ILE A 297 13.24 -4.16 -2.42
C ILE A 297 13.45 -2.72 -1.94
N TYR A 298 12.58 -1.83 -2.39
CA TYR A 298 12.67 -0.42 -2.07
C TYR A 298 11.31 0.14 -1.68
N THR A 299 11.33 1.16 -0.83
CA THR A 299 10.13 1.95 -0.54
C THR A 299 10.45 3.43 -0.52
N THR A 300 9.48 4.23 -0.93
CA THR A 300 9.55 5.70 -0.93
C THR A 300 8.71 6.36 0.15
N THR A 301 7.94 5.58 0.92
CA THR A 301 7.01 6.08 1.94
C THR A 301 7.42 5.57 3.32
N LEU A 302 7.07 6.33 4.37
CA LEU A 302 7.32 5.89 5.74
C LEU A 302 6.42 4.70 6.12
N ALA A 303 5.17 4.69 5.65
CA ALA A 303 4.23 3.60 5.87
C ALA A 303 4.69 2.30 5.19
N GLY A 304 5.18 2.38 3.95
CA GLY A 304 5.82 1.24 3.28
C GLY A 304 7.07 0.75 4.02
N ALA A 305 7.85 1.64 4.62
CA ALA A 305 9.00 1.26 5.46
C ALA A 305 8.59 0.48 6.72
N ARG A 306 7.47 0.87 7.36
CA ARG A 306 6.89 0.11 8.48
C ARG A 306 6.42 -1.27 8.04
N ALA A 307 5.66 -1.34 6.94
CA ALA A 307 5.18 -2.60 6.39
C ALA A 307 6.32 -3.56 6.02
N LEU A 308 7.40 -3.04 5.42
CA LEU A 308 8.61 -3.83 5.12
C LEU A 308 9.33 -4.33 6.37
N SER A 309 9.41 -3.51 7.41
CA SER A 309 10.03 -3.91 8.69
C SER A 309 9.24 -5.01 9.37
N GLU A 310 7.91 -4.89 9.41
CA GLU A 310 7.04 -5.91 9.98
C GLU A 310 7.08 -7.20 9.17
N ALA A 311 7.13 -7.11 7.85
CA ALA A 311 7.28 -8.28 6.98
C ALA A 311 8.64 -8.99 7.16
N ALA A 312 9.73 -8.23 7.25
CA ALA A 312 11.05 -8.82 7.52
C ALA A 312 11.10 -9.50 8.89
N LYS A 313 10.53 -8.86 9.91
CA LYS A 313 10.43 -9.42 11.26
C LYS A 313 9.60 -10.70 11.29
N ALA A 314 8.41 -10.67 10.68
CA ALA A 314 7.52 -11.83 10.63
C ALA A 314 8.15 -13.01 9.91
N LEU A 315 8.88 -12.78 8.81
CA LEU A 315 9.62 -13.86 8.13
C LEU A 315 10.76 -14.48 8.95
N ILE A 316 11.30 -13.77 9.94
CA ILE A 316 12.35 -14.27 10.83
C ILE A 316 11.76 -15.00 12.03
N GLU A 317 10.68 -14.47 12.61
CA GLU A 317 10.10 -14.96 13.86
C GLU A 317 9.02 -16.02 13.68
N GLU A 318 8.28 -15.99 12.56
CA GLU A 318 7.11 -16.84 12.32
C GLU A 318 7.39 -17.91 11.26
N ASP A 319 6.83 -19.10 11.46
CA ASP A 319 6.74 -20.11 10.42
C ASP A 319 5.65 -19.70 9.41
N TRP A 320 5.97 -19.79 8.12
CA TRP A 320 5.02 -19.46 7.07
C TRP A 320 4.90 -20.59 6.05
N GLY A 321 3.75 -20.64 5.39
CA GLY A 321 3.44 -21.66 4.39
C GLY A 321 2.43 -21.20 3.36
N VAL A 322 2.03 -22.15 2.52
CA VAL A 322 1.01 -21.96 1.49
C VAL A 322 -0.32 -22.57 1.95
N CYS A 323 -1.42 -21.90 1.61
CA CYS A 323 -2.77 -22.33 1.96
C CYS A 323 -3.70 -22.09 0.77
N PRO A 324 -4.51 -23.08 0.36
CA PRO A 324 -5.48 -22.90 -0.71
C PRO A 324 -6.64 -21.99 -0.24
N LEU A 325 -7.19 -21.19 -1.15
CA LEU A 325 -8.28 -20.25 -0.85
C LEU A 325 -9.49 -20.90 -0.17
N GLN A 326 -9.81 -22.14 -0.55
CA GLN A 326 -10.92 -22.91 -0.02
C GLN A 326 -10.79 -23.18 1.49
N GLU A 327 -9.57 -23.22 2.03
CA GLU A 327 -9.34 -23.38 3.46
C GLU A 327 -9.54 -22.07 4.22
N TYR A 328 -9.15 -20.93 3.64
CA TYR A 328 -9.43 -19.61 4.22
C TYR A 328 -10.93 -19.34 4.35
N TYR A 329 -11.75 -19.83 3.43
CA TYR A 329 -13.21 -19.61 3.47
C TYR A 329 -13.95 -20.51 4.47
N LYS A 330 -13.30 -21.56 4.99
CA LYS A 330 -13.88 -22.46 5.98
C LYS A 330 -13.67 -21.99 7.42
N LYS A 331 -12.71 -21.11 7.65
CA LYS A 331 -12.23 -20.69 8.97
C LYS A 331 -12.80 -19.33 9.36
#